data_AF-A0A1F9MLU9-F1
#
_entry.id   AF-A0A1F9MLU9-F1
#
_cell.length_a   1.000
_cell.length_b   1.000
_cell.length_c   1.000
_cell.angle_alpha   90.00
_cell.angle_beta   90.00
_cell.angle_gamma   90.00
#
_symmetry.space_group_name_H-M   'P 1'
#
loop_
_entity.id
_entity.type
_entity.pdbx_description
1 polymer ?
#
loop_
_entity_poly.entity_id
_entity_poly.type
_entity_poly.pdbx_seq_one_letter_code
_entity_poly.pdbx_strand_id
1 'polypeptide(L)'
;MELITKRLIQAIKRQYALKWQGSHGIRHAARVYTNGLRLAEETGAKVEIVKLFAIFHDSRRLNDGVDEDHGFRGAMLAKEFRGKYFELPDDDFELLFTACNCHTTPQSHVDITVQTCFDADRLDLARLGKMPDPKYLCTDIAKTPDMIFWANERSLCNYSPDIVTVWNE
;
A
#
# COMPACT_ATOMS: atom_id res chain seq x y z
N MET A 1 8.69 18.20 6.54
CA MET A 1 9.47 17.05 7.02
C MET A 1 9.03 15.85 6.19
N GLU A 2 9.95 14.99 5.75
CA GLU A 2 9.59 13.83 4.92
C GLU A 2 8.78 12.82 5.74
N LEU A 3 7.59 12.45 5.27
CA LEU A 3 6.68 11.54 5.99
C LEU A 3 7.23 10.12 6.10
N ILE A 4 7.79 9.59 5.00
CA ILE A 4 8.43 8.27 4.97
C ILE A 4 9.94 8.47 5.11
N THR A 5 10.43 8.43 6.34
CA THR A 5 11.86 8.57 6.60
C THR A 5 12.61 7.25 6.42
N LYS A 6 13.92 7.33 6.17
CA LYS A 6 14.83 6.16 6.21
C LYS A 6 14.72 5.39 7.52
N ARG A 7 14.62 6.12 8.65
CA ARG A 7 14.49 5.52 9.99
C ARG A 7 13.21 4.68 10.11
N LEU A 8 12.09 5.15 9.55
CA LEU A 8 10.83 4.40 9.49
C LEU A 8 10.97 3.13 8.67
N ILE A 9 11.50 3.21 7.44
CA ILE A 9 11.69 2.03 6.58
C ILE A 9 12.60 1.00 7.24
N GLN A 10 13.71 1.42 7.84
CA GLN A 10 14.61 0.51 8.56
C GLN A 10 13.93 -0.13 9.79
N ALA A 11 13.04 0.60 10.46
CA ALA A 11 12.25 0.05 11.55
C ALA A 11 11.29 -1.05 11.05
N ILE A 12 10.60 -0.83 9.94
CA ILE A 12 9.73 -1.84 9.30
C ILE A 12 10.56 -3.05 8.86
N LYS A 13 11.70 -2.83 8.18
CA LYS A 13 12.55 -3.90 7.66
C LYS A 13 13.08 -4.84 8.75
N ARG A 14 13.46 -4.31 9.92
CA ARG A 14 14.03 -5.10 11.03
C ARG A 14 13.12 -6.19 11.58
N GLN A 15 11.81 -6.06 11.37
CA GLN A 15 10.78 -6.95 11.89
C GLN A 15 9.99 -7.63 10.76
N TYR A 16 10.41 -7.42 9.50
CA TYR A 16 9.78 -7.99 8.33
C TYR A 16 10.14 -9.47 8.24
N ALA A 17 9.14 -10.36 8.21
CA ALA A 17 9.35 -11.80 8.33
C ALA A 17 9.69 -12.50 7.01
N LEU A 18 9.34 -11.87 5.88
CA LEU A 18 9.52 -12.46 4.54
C LEU A 18 10.79 -11.95 3.86
N LYS A 19 11.04 -12.40 2.63
CA LYS A 19 12.11 -11.84 1.80
C LYS A 19 11.79 -10.38 1.49
N TRP A 20 12.67 -9.47 1.91
CA TRP A 20 12.50 -8.02 1.68
C TRP A 20 12.36 -7.64 0.20
N GLN A 21 12.98 -8.43 -0.69
CA GLN A 21 12.89 -8.29 -2.15
C GLN A 21 11.89 -9.29 -2.79
N GLY A 22 11.04 -9.93 -1.98
CA GLY A 22 10.02 -10.89 -2.41
C GLY A 22 8.76 -10.23 -2.99
N SER A 23 7.74 -11.03 -3.31
CA SER A 23 6.51 -10.59 -3.97
C SER A 23 5.66 -9.61 -3.16
N HIS A 24 5.76 -9.64 -1.83
CA HIS A 24 5.13 -8.68 -0.91
C HIS A 24 6.13 -7.67 -0.32
N GLY A 25 7.38 -7.70 -0.80
CA GLY A 25 8.47 -6.89 -0.28
C GLY A 25 8.46 -5.44 -0.75
N ILE A 26 9.60 -4.78 -0.61
CA ILE A 26 9.73 -3.32 -0.79
C ILE A 26 9.36 -2.82 -2.18
N ARG A 27 9.56 -3.62 -3.23
CA ARG A 27 9.18 -3.26 -4.60
C ARG A 27 7.67 -3.21 -4.77
N HIS A 28 6.96 -4.13 -4.13
CA HIS A 28 5.50 -4.10 -4.10
C HIS A 28 5.01 -2.86 -3.35
N ALA A 29 5.48 -2.64 -2.12
CA ALA A 29 5.16 -1.43 -1.36
C ALA A 29 5.43 -0.14 -2.17
N ALA A 30 6.54 -0.09 -2.91
CA ALA A 30 6.88 1.05 -3.76
C ALA A 30 5.94 1.21 -4.97
N ARG A 31 5.50 0.11 -5.59
CA ARG A 31 4.51 0.18 -6.67
C ARG A 31 3.16 0.63 -6.14
N VAL A 32 2.70 0.11 -5.00
CA VAL A 32 1.48 0.57 -4.31
C VAL A 32 1.59 2.07 -3.99
N TYR A 33 2.73 2.51 -3.47
CA TYR A 33 2.98 3.94 -3.22
C TYR A 33 2.78 4.77 -4.50
N THR A 34 3.41 4.39 -5.61
CA THR A 34 3.28 5.13 -6.87
C THR A 34 1.88 5.07 -7.48
N ASN A 35 1.20 3.92 -7.36
CA ASN A 35 -0.16 3.76 -7.86
C ASN A 35 -1.10 4.68 -7.07
N GLY A 36 -0.98 4.65 -5.74
CA GLY A 36 -1.77 5.47 -4.84
C GLY A 36 -1.54 6.96 -5.05
N LEU A 37 -0.31 7.42 -5.26
CA LEU A 37 -0.05 8.84 -5.57
C LEU A 37 -0.76 9.28 -6.84
N ARG A 38 -0.65 8.47 -7.91
CA ARG A 38 -1.31 8.78 -9.18
C ARG A 38 -2.84 8.78 -9.06
N LEU A 39 -3.41 7.86 -8.29
CA LEU A 39 -4.84 7.84 -8.02
C LEU A 39 -5.26 9.06 -7.18
N ALA A 40 -4.48 9.43 -6.16
CA ALA A 40 -4.79 10.55 -5.27
C ALA A 40 -4.84 11.91 -5.99
N GLU A 41 -4.07 12.08 -7.08
CA GLU A 41 -4.13 13.26 -7.95
C GLU A 41 -5.53 13.46 -8.56
N GLU A 42 -6.23 12.37 -8.87
CA GLU A 42 -7.55 12.38 -9.51
C GLU A 42 -8.70 12.25 -8.50
N THR A 43 -8.49 11.51 -7.41
CA THR A 43 -9.55 11.22 -6.42
C THR A 43 -9.65 12.26 -5.30
N GLY A 44 -8.61 13.08 -5.11
CA GLY A 44 -8.51 13.99 -3.96
C GLY A 44 -8.26 13.28 -2.63
N ALA A 45 -7.83 12.00 -2.66
CA ALA A 45 -7.48 11.24 -1.46
C ALA A 45 -6.37 11.91 -0.64
N LYS A 46 -6.42 11.72 0.67
CA LYS A 46 -5.40 12.23 1.59
C LYS A 46 -4.07 11.52 1.35
N VAL A 47 -3.16 12.21 0.66
CA VAL A 47 -1.88 11.69 0.20
C VAL A 47 -1.04 11.07 1.33
N GLU A 48 -1.03 11.66 2.52
CA GLU A 48 -0.25 11.15 3.66
C GLU A 48 -0.68 9.74 4.08
N ILE A 49 -1.99 9.47 4.10
CA ILE A 49 -2.53 8.14 4.41
C ILE A 49 -2.17 7.14 3.32
N VAL A 50 -2.30 7.52 2.05
CA VAL A 50 -1.95 6.66 0.91
C VAL A 50 -0.48 6.24 0.95
N LYS A 51 0.41 7.20 1.27
CA LYS A 51 1.84 6.95 1.42
C LYS A 51 2.14 5.97 2.54
N LEU A 52 1.55 6.17 3.73
CA LEU A 52 1.76 5.30 4.88
C LEU A 52 1.15 3.91 4.66
N PHE A 53 -0.05 3.82 4.09
CA PHE A 53 -0.70 2.57 3.75
C PHE A 53 0.22 1.68 2.90
N ALA A 54 0.84 2.26 1.87
CA ALA A 54 1.70 1.52 0.95
C ALA A 54 2.84 0.76 1.63
N ILE A 55 3.42 1.29 2.71
CA ILE A 55 4.52 0.66 3.43
C ILE A 55 4.07 -0.20 4.63
N PHE A 56 2.82 -0.06 5.09
CA PHE A 56 2.30 -0.76 6.26
C PHE A 56 1.40 -1.95 5.97
N HIS A 57 0.56 -1.93 4.92
CA HIS A 57 -0.51 -2.92 4.72
C HIS A 57 -0.02 -4.38 4.69
N ASP A 58 1.13 -4.62 4.05
CA ASP A 58 1.80 -5.93 3.94
C ASP A 58 3.03 -6.07 4.87
N SER A 59 3.31 -5.09 5.74
CA SER A 59 4.54 -5.09 6.55
C SER A 59 4.64 -6.21 7.59
N ARG A 60 3.53 -6.91 7.87
CA ARG A 60 3.40 -7.96 8.90
C ARG A 60 2.77 -9.25 8.36
N ARG A 61 3.02 -9.56 7.09
CA ARG A 61 2.76 -10.89 6.53
C ARG A 61 3.59 -11.96 7.25
N LEU A 62 3.01 -13.13 7.47
CA LEU A 62 3.71 -14.31 8.02
C LEU A 62 4.07 -15.32 6.92
N ASN A 63 3.41 -15.25 5.77
CA ASN A 63 3.71 -16.05 4.58
C ASN A 63 3.29 -15.29 3.30
N ASP A 64 3.70 -15.80 2.13
CA ASP A 64 3.39 -15.24 0.80
C ASP A 64 2.05 -15.74 0.21
N GLY A 65 1.31 -16.58 0.93
CA GLY A 65 0.04 -17.17 0.51
C GLY A 65 -1.15 -16.55 1.23
N VAL A 66 -2.04 -17.41 1.76
CA VAL A 66 -3.18 -16.97 2.55
C VAL A 66 -2.72 -16.65 3.97
N ASP A 67 -3.07 -15.45 4.40
CA ASP A 67 -2.75 -14.92 5.71
C ASP A 67 -3.71 -13.79 5.99
N GLU A 68 -4.86 -14.11 6.56
CA GLU A 68 -6.03 -13.21 6.61
C GLU A 68 -5.77 -11.97 7.48
N ASP A 69 -5.03 -12.13 8.58
CA ASP A 69 -4.82 -11.07 9.58
C ASP A 69 -3.64 -10.13 9.30
N HIS A 70 -2.95 -10.26 8.17
CA HIS A 70 -1.79 -9.41 7.85
C HIS A 70 -2.14 -7.92 7.84
N GLY A 71 -3.30 -7.55 7.31
CA GLY A 71 -3.78 -6.16 7.28
C GLY A 71 -3.94 -5.59 8.68
N PHE A 72 -4.60 -6.34 9.57
CA PHE A 72 -4.73 -5.96 10.99
C PHE A 72 -3.36 -5.81 11.66
N ARG A 73 -2.44 -6.76 11.45
CA ARG A 73 -1.10 -6.68 12.02
C ARG A 73 -0.31 -5.50 11.47
N GLY A 74 -0.46 -5.16 10.19
CA GLY A 74 0.11 -3.96 9.57
C GLY A 74 -0.45 -2.67 10.18
N ALA A 75 -1.76 -2.61 10.42
CA ALA A 75 -2.42 -1.49 11.09
C ALA A 75 -1.94 -1.32 12.55
N MET A 76 -1.81 -2.43 13.28
CA MET A 76 -1.28 -2.45 14.65
C MET A 76 0.17 -1.99 14.71
N LEU A 77 0.97 -2.34 13.71
CA LEU A 77 2.32 -1.81 13.61
C LEU A 77 2.33 -0.30 13.37
N ALA A 78 1.50 0.20 12.46
CA ALA A 78 1.38 1.64 12.23
C ALA A 78 1.02 2.37 13.53
N LYS A 79 0.12 1.79 14.34
CA LYS A 79 -0.24 2.31 15.67
C LYS A 79 0.96 2.35 16.63
N GLU A 80 1.77 1.29 16.65
CA GLU A 80 2.96 1.22 17.49
C GLU A 80 4.02 2.27 17.11
N PHE A 81 4.11 2.58 15.81
CA PHE A 81 5.14 3.45 15.22
C PHE A 81 4.74 4.93 15.15
N ARG A 82 3.43 5.23 15.22
CA ARG A 82 2.90 6.58 15.36
C ARG A 82 3.46 7.25 16.62
N GLY A 83 3.86 8.51 16.52
CA GLY A 83 4.51 9.25 17.61
C GLY A 83 6.00 8.94 17.80
N LYS A 84 6.54 7.93 17.09
CA LYS A 84 7.96 7.53 17.17
C LYS A 84 8.71 7.74 15.87
N TYR A 85 8.07 7.40 14.75
CA TYR A 85 8.67 7.41 13.42
C TYR A 85 7.92 8.31 12.43
N PHE A 86 6.65 8.60 12.70
CA PHE A 86 5.82 9.53 11.94
C PHE A 86 4.72 10.10 12.85
N GLU A 87 4.17 11.25 12.44
CA GLU A 87 2.99 11.85 13.05
C GLU A 87 1.83 11.82 12.04
N LEU A 88 0.62 11.64 12.55
CA LEU A 88 -0.62 11.72 11.78
C LEU A 88 -1.74 12.10 12.77
N PRO A 89 -2.68 13.00 12.45
CA PRO A 89 -3.82 13.30 13.32
C PRO A 89 -4.70 12.07 13.60
N ASP A 90 -5.51 12.10 14.67
CA ASP A 90 -6.33 10.95 15.07
C ASP A 90 -7.29 10.50 13.97
N ASP A 91 -8.07 11.43 13.40
CA ASP A 91 -9.03 11.12 12.33
C ASP A 91 -8.35 10.51 11.10
N ASP A 92 -7.16 11.01 10.74
CA ASP A 92 -6.39 10.50 9.61
C ASP A 92 -5.77 9.14 9.92
N PHE A 93 -5.37 8.92 11.18
CA PHE A 93 -4.87 7.64 11.61
C PHE A 93 -5.95 6.55 11.62
N GLU A 94 -7.18 6.87 11.98
CA GLU A 94 -8.29 5.92 11.89
C GLU A 94 -8.55 5.48 10.43
N LEU A 95 -8.39 6.40 9.47
CA LEU A 95 -8.45 6.05 8.04
C LEU A 95 -7.28 5.16 7.61
N LEU A 96 -6.04 5.45 8.05
CA LEU A 96 -4.89 4.59 7.79
C LEU A 96 -5.07 3.19 8.39
N PHE A 97 -5.54 3.13 9.64
CA PHE A 97 -5.79 1.88 10.34
C PHE A 97 -6.83 1.05 9.58
N THR A 98 -7.95 1.67 9.21
CA THR A 98 -9.02 1.04 8.43
C THR A 98 -8.52 0.57 7.07
N ALA A 99 -7.75 1.40 6.36
CA ALA A 99 -7.18 1.05 5.07
C ALA A 99 -6.30 -0.20 5.17
N CYS A 100 -5.36 -0.23 6.11
CA CYS A 100 -4.52 -1.41 6.34
C CYS A 100 -5.35 -2.63 6.75
N ASN A 101 -6.26 -2.49 7.71
CA ASN A 101 -7.02 -3.60 8.26
C ASN A 101 -7.94 -4.27 7.23
N CYS A 102 -8.54 -3.50 6.33
CA CYS A 102 -9.63 -3.97 5.48
C CYS A 102 -9.27 -4.11 3.99
N HIS A 103 -8.01 -3.89 3.57
CA HIS A 103 -7.65 -3.81 2.14
C HIS A 103 -7.92 -5.07 1.30
N THR A 104 -8.00 -6.24 1.93
CA THR A 104 -8.33 -7.50 1.25
C THR A 104 -9.82 -7.77 1.13
N THR A 105 -10.68 -6.96 1.76
CA THR A 105 -12.13 -7.12 1.68
C THR A 105 -12.64 -6.74 0.27
N PRO A 106 -13.53 -7.51 -0.36
CA PRO A 106 -14.01 -7.17 -1.70
C PRO A 106 -14.91 -5.92 -1.74
N GLN A 107 -15.45 -5.50 -0.60
CA GLN A 107 -16.32 -4.34 -0.50
C GLN A 107 -15.54 -3.02 -0.64
N SER A 108 -16.21 -2.02 -1.21
CA SER A 108 -15.73 -0.64 -1.17
C SER A 108 -15.93 -0.03 0.22
N HIS A 109 -15.38 1.17 0.44
CA HIS A 109 -15.51 1.94 1.67
C HIS A 109 -16.19 3.29 1.41
N VAL A 110 -16.80 3.91 2.41
CA VAL A 110 -17.47 5.22 2.24
C VAL A 110 -16.48 6.36 1.99
N ASP A 111 -15.26 6.25 2.50
CA ASP A 111 -14.20 7.25 2.38
C ASP A 111 -13.32 7.01 1.14
N ILE A 112 -13.13 8.05 0.34
CA ILE A 112 -12.37 8.01 -0.92
C ILE A 112 -10.88 7.70 -0.74
N THR A 113 -10.30 8.05 0.42
CA THR A 113 -8.91 7.75 0.74
C THR A 113 -8.72 6.25 0.96
N VAL A 114 -9.64 5.62 1.72
CA VAL A 114 -9.61 4.16 1.94
C VAL A 114 -9.80 3.41 0.63
N GLN A 115 -10.75 3.85 -0.21
CA GLN A 115 -10.94 3.31 -1.56
C GLN A 115 -9.66 3.41 -2.40
N THR A 116 -9.00 4.57 -2.38
CA THR A 116 -7.76 4.81 -3.12
C THR A 116 -6.62 3.90 -2.66
N CYS A 117 -6.50 3.65 -1.35
CA CYS A 117 -5.54 2.69 -0.80
C CYS A 117 -5.82 1.27 -1.32
N PHE A 118 -7.09 0.83 -1.29
CA PHE A 118 -7.46 -0.50 -1.78
C PHE A 118 -7.12 -0.66 -3.27
N ASP A 119 -7.46 0.34 -4.09
CA ASP A 119 -7.15 0.33 -5.51
C ASP A 119 -5.65 0.31 -5.78
N ALA A 120 -4.86 1.07 -5.02
CA ALA A 120 -3.42 1.14 -5.17
C ALA A 120 -2.74 -0.23 -5.00
N ASP A 121 -3.19 -1.03 -4.03
CA ASP A 121 -2.73 -2.42 -3.83
C ASP A 121 -3.25 -3.37 -4.90
N ARG A 122 -4.57 -3.35 -5.16
CA ARG A 122 -5.23 -4.25 -6.12
C ARG A 122 -4.68 -4.09 -7.54
N LEU A 123 -4.29 -2.87 -7.93
CA LEU A 123 -3.65 -2.60 -9.22
C LEU A 123 -2.27 -3.24 -9.38
N ASP A 124 -1.62 -3.71 -8.31
CA ASP A 124 -0.34 -4.41 -8.37
C ASP A 124 -0.49 -5.94 -8.35
N LEU A 125 -1.68 -6.50 -8.48
CA LEU A 125 -1.93 -7.95 -8.35
C LEU A 125 -1.28 -8.82 -9.45
N ALA A 126 -0.94 -8.25 -10.61
CA ALA A 126 -0.42 -9.03 -11.74
C ALA A 126 0.91 -9.74 -11.43
N ARG A 127 1.71 -9.20 -10.49
CA ARG A 127 2.91 -9.85 -9.92
C ARG A 127 2.64 -11.24 -9.31
N LEU A 128 1.38 -11.49 -8.91
CA LEU A 128 0.90 -12.75 -8.33
C LEU A 128 0.14 -13.60 -9.35
N GLY A 129 0.22 -13.28 -10.64
CA GLY A 129 -0.50 -13.98 -11.72
C GLY A 129 -2.00 -13.70 -11.76
N LYS A 130 -2.45 -12.62 -11.10
CA LYS A 130 -3.87 -12.22 -11.05
C LYS A 130 -4.04 -10.84 -11.67
N MET A 131 -4.78 -10.75 -12.77
CA MET A 131 -5.10 -9.45 -13.35
C MET A 131 -6.13 -8.72 -12.47
N PRO A 132 -5.93 -7.41 -12.20
CA PRO A 132 -6.95 -6.58 -11.56
C PRO A 132 -8.25 -6.63 -12.37
N ASP A 133 -9.34 -6.96 -11.69
CA ASP A 133 -10.69 -6.95 -12.27
C ASP A 133 -11.39 -5.65 -11.82
N PRO A 134 -11.86 -4.81 -12.77
CA PRO A 134 -12.55 -3.56 -12.44
C PRO A 134 -13.70 -3.70 -11.43
N LYS A 135 -14.33 -4.87 -11.34
CA LYS A 135 -15.42 -5.12 -10.37
C LYS A 135 -14.97 -5.09 -8.91
N TYR A 136 -13.68 -5.29 -8.65
CA TYR A 136 -13.07 -5.21 -7.32
C TYR A 136 -12.32 -3.90 -7.11
N LEU A 137 -12.31 -2.99 -8.07
CA LEU A 137 -11.76 -1.65 -7.90
C LEU A 137 -12.88 -0.70 -7.42
N CYS A 138 -12.50 0.27 -6.61
CA CYS A 138 -13.40 1.17 -5.92
C CYS A 138 -13.69 2.42 -6.77
N THR A 139 -12.63 3.13 -7.14
CA THR A 139 -12.71 4.45 -7.80
C THR A 139 -12.86 4.34 -9.31
N ASP A 140 -13.52 5.32 -9.93
CA ASP A 140 -13.75 5.32 -11.38
C ASP A 140 -12.43 5.39 -12.17
N ILE A 141 -11.46 6.17 -11.68
CA ILE A 141 -10.13 6.26 -12.29
C ILE A 141 -9.38 4.93 -12.23
N ALA A 142 -9.44 4.19 -11.11
CA ALA A 142 -8.80 2.89 -10.99
C ALA A 142 -9.38 1.86 -11.98
N LYS A 143 -10.68 1.95 -12.28
CA LYS A 143 -11.38 1.07 -13.23
C LYS A 143 -11.05 1.34 -14.69
N THR A 144 -10.40 2.47 -15.02
CA THR A 144 -10.09 2.79 -16.41
C THR A 144 -9.11 1.78 -17.02
N PRO A 145 -9.28 1.40 -18.30
CA PRO A 145 -8.34 0.51 -18.97
C PRO A 145 -6.89 1.02 -18.94
N ASP A 146 -6.69 2.33 -19.10
CA ASP A 146 -5.36 2.95 -19.11
C ASP A 146 -4.66 2.85 -17.74
N MET A 147 -5.39 3.06 -16.64
CA MET A 147 -4.83 2.92 -15.30
C MET A 147 -4.44 1.47 -15.00
N ILE A 148 -5.33 0.53 -15.34
CA ILE A 148 -5.10 -0.91 -15.16
C ILE A 148 -3.89 -1.35 -15.99
N PHE A 149 -3.82 -0.96 -17.26
CA PHE A 149 -2.70 -1.29 -18.13
C PHE A 149 -1.37 -0.72 -17.58
N TRP A 150 -1.35 0.56 -17.22
CA TRP A 150 -0.16 1.22 -16.70
C TRP A 150 0.37 0.55 -15.41
N ALA A 151 -0.51 0.18 -14.48
CA ALA A 151 -0.10 -0.48 -13.25
C ALA A 151 0.36 -1.93 -13.50
N ASN A 152 -0.35 -2.67 -14.35
CA ASN A 152 -0.05 -4.07 -14.64
C ASN A 152 1.28 -4.27 -15.35
N GLU A 153 1.61 -3.44 -16.34
CA GLU A 153 2.90 -3.54 -17.04
C GLU A 153 4.08 -3.48 -16.05
N ARG A 154 3.98 -2.57 -15.07
CA ARG A 154 4.98 -2.41 -14.01
C ARG A 154 5.01 -3.60 -13.06
N SER A 155 3.83 -4.13 -12.73
CA SER A 155 3.67 -5.29 -11.86
C SER A 155 4.25 -6.56 -12.48
N LEU A 156 3.94 -6.84 -13.76
CA LEU A 156 4.39 -8.00 -14.53
C LEU A 156 5.89 -8.00 -14.78
N CYS A 157 6.48 -6.84 -15.10
CA CYS A 157 7.91 -6.71 -15.34
C CYS A 157 8.74 -6.68 -14.04
N ASN A 158 8.12 -6.88 -12.87
CA ASN A 158 8.75 -6.72 -11.55
C ASN A 158 9.50 -5.38 -11.43
N TYR A 159 8.89 -4.31 -11.96
CA TYR A 159 9.45 -2.97 -11.98
C TYR A 159 9.79 -2.53 -10.56
N SER A 160 10.97 -1.94 -10.40
CA SER A 160 11.44 -1.36 -9.14
C SER A 160 11.39 0.16 -9.26
N PRO A 161 10.42 0.84 -8.61
CA PRO A 161 10.34 2.29 -8.64
C PRO A 161 11.58 2.92 -7.97
N ASP A 162 12.00 4.10 -8.43
CA ASP A 162 13.22 4.78 -7.95
C ASP A 162 13.20 5.06 -6.44
N ILE A 163 12.02 5.21 -5.84
CA ILE A 163 11.87 5.39 -4.38
C ILE A 163 12.44 4.20 -3.58
N VAL A 164 12.54 3.01 -4.19
CA VAL A 164 13.19 1.83 -3.58
C VAL A 164 14.66 2.10 -3.26
N THR A 165 15.35 2.92 -4.07
CA THR A 165 16.74 3.33 -3.80
C THR A 165 16.80 4.19 -2.54
N VAL A 166 15.94 5.21 -2.45
CA VAL A 166 15.84 6.10 -1.28
C VAL A 166 15.49 5.33 -0.01
N TRP A 167 14.63 4.32 -0.11
CA TRP A 167 14.20 3.47 1.01
C TRP A 167 15.25 2.44 1.44
N ASN A 168 16.17 2.03 0.56
CA ASN A 168 17.20 1.04 0.88
C ASN A 168 18.54 1.64 1.32
N GLU A 169 18.83 2.88 0.95
CA GLU A 169 20.00 3.65 1.44
C GLU A 169 19.88 4.06 2.91
#